data_AF-A0A819IGI8-F1
#
_entry.id   AF-A0A819IGI8-F1
#
_cell.length_a   1.000
_cell.length_b   1.000
_cell.length_c   1.000
_cell.angle_alpha   90.00
_cell.angle_beta   90.00
_cell.angle_gamma   90.00
#
_symmetry.space_group_name_H-M   'P 1'
#
loop_
_entity.id
_entity.type
_entity.pdbx_description
1 polymer ?
#
loop_
_entity_poly.entity_id
_entity_poly.type
_entity_poly.pdbx_seq_one_letter_code
_entity_poly.pdbx_strand_id
1 'polypeptide(L)'
;MDKHNKACGQQSSPSSQSSIDLYFTKTNNISKKLINSTKRKLILSLAECCALDSLLFTLVRGDGSKELVDVLFKTIGQLSAAISIYDVIPDSTTVSREIDKIYTLRKEQLIIL
;
A
#
# COMPACT_ATOMS: atom_id res chain seq x y z
N MET A 1 70.16 1.98 31.86
CA MET A 1 70.66 2.34 30.51
C MET A 1 70.23 1.19 29.61
N ASP A 2 69.52 1.32 28.49
CA ASP A 2 69.20 2.40 27.56
C ASP A 2 67.88 1.99 26.83
N LYS A 3 66.85 2.84 26.75
CA LYS A 3 66.48 3.81 25.69
C LYS A 3 65.38 3.31 24.72
N HIS A 4 64.28 4.07 24.72
CA HIS A 4 63.37 4.46 23.63
C HIS A 4 63.29 3.61 22.34
N ASN A 5 62.08 3.29 21.85
CA ASN A 5 61.42 4.12 20.81
C ASN A 5 60.04 3.60 20.36
N LYS A 6 59.04 4.50 20.48
CA LYS A 6 58.07 4.94 19.46
C LYS A 6 57.59 3.92 18.41
N ALA A 7 56.31 3.59 18.50
CA ALA A 7 55.43 3.57 17.32
C ALA A 7 54.10 4.22 17.68
N CYS A 8 54.04 5.54 17.43
CA CYS A 8 52.82 6.31 17.30
C CYS A 8 52.11 5.81 16.03
N GLY A 9 51.27 4.79 16.15
CA GLY A 9 50.25 4.47 15.17
C GLY A 9 48.99 5.19 15.58
N GLN A 10 48.76 6.37 15.03
CA GLN A 10 47.49 7.07 15.14
C GLN A 10 46.39 6.15 14.61
N GLN A 11 45.70 5.42 15.50
CA GLN A 11 44.32 5.03 15.25
C GLN A 11 43.51 6.30 15.39
N SER A 12 43.30 6.97 14.26
CA SER A 12 42.20 7.90 14.09
C SER A 12 40.92 7.19 14.51
N SER A 13 40.46 7.52 15.72
CA SER A 13 39.16 7.10 16.21
C SER A 13 38.13 7.35 15.12
N PRO A 14 37.23 6.38 14.83
CA PRO A 14 36.08 6.63 13.99
C PRO A 14 35.37 7.84 14.57
N SER A 15 35.16 8.86 13.73
CA SER A 15 34.41 10.05 14.08
C SER A 15 33.10 9.63 14.75
N SER A 16 32.88 10.17 15.95
CA SER A 16 31.69 9.98 16.78
C SER A 16 30.43 10.19 15.95
N GLN A 17 29.88 9.12 15.40
CA GLN A 17 28.60 9.14 14.72
C GLN A 17 27.56 9.51 15.76
N SER A 18 26.89 10.65 15.58
CA SER A 18 26.05 11.21 16.63
C SER A 18 24.94 10.21 16.99
N SER A 19 24.57 10.13 18.26
CA SER A 19 23.45 9.28 18.72
C SER A 19 22.14 9.58 17.97
N ILE A 20 22.04 10.80 17.42
CA ILE A 20 20.96 11.29 16.57
C ILE A 20 21.01 10.62 15.18
N ASP A 21 22.19 10.51 14.57
CA ASP A 21 22.37 9.80 13.30
C ASP A 21 22.03 8.31 13.41
N LEU A 22 22.36 7.68 14.55
CA LEU A 22 21.98 6.29 14.87
C LEU A 22 20.47 6.12 15.06
N TYR A 23 19.79 7.10 15.67
CA TYR A 23 18.33 7.10 15.83
C TYR A 23 17.63 7.25 14.47
N PHE A 24 18.08 8.16 13.61
CA PHE A 24 17.53 8.37 12.27
C PHE A 24 17.78 7.19 11.33
N THR A 25 18.95 6.53 11.40
CA THR A 25 19.19 5.30 10.63
C THR A 25 18.32 4.14 11.12
N LYS A 26 18.11 3.98 12.44
CA LYS A 26 17.20 2.96 12.98
C LYS A 26 15.75 3.18 12.56
N THR A 27 15.24 4.41 12.70
CA THR A 27 13.86 4.74 12.32
C THR A 27 13.62 4.55 10.83
N ASN A 28 14.57 4.94 9.97
CA ASN A 28 14.47 4.71 8.53
C ASN A 28 14.42 3.20 8.18
N ASN A 29 15.22 2.37 8.86
CA ASN A 29 15.20 0.92 8.66
C ASN A 29 13.89 0.26 9.14
N ILE A 30 13.26 0.77 10.20
CA ILE A 30 11.95 0.30 10.67
C ILE A 30 10.87 0.66 9.65
N SER A 31 10.83 1.91 9.18
CA SER A 31 9.87 2.36 8.16
C SER A 31 9.97 1.55 6.88
N LYS A 32 11.19 1.26 6.39
CA LYS A 32 11.41 0.40 5.22
C LYS A 32 10.90 -1.03 5.43
N LYS A 33 11.17 -1.62 6.61
CA LYS A 33 10.66 -2.97 6.94
C LYS A 33 9.14 -3.02 7.00
N LEU A 34 8.52 -2.00 7.58
CA LEU A 34 7.06 -1.90 7.68
C LEU A 34 6.42 -1.79 6.29
N ILE A 35 6.91 -0.86 5.44
CA ILE A 35 6.42 -0.68 4.07
C ILE A 35 6.54 -1.98 3.26
N ASN A 36 7.67 -2.68 3.35
CA ASN A 36 7.87 -3.93 2.63
C ASN A 36 6.96 -5.05 3.12
N SER A 37 6.74 -5.14 4.44
CA SER A 37 5.81 -6.10 5.04
C SER A 37 4.37 -5.85 4.57
N THR A 38 3.91 -4.60 4.58
CA THR A 38 2.57 -4.22 4.13
C THR A 38 2.37 -4.50 2.64
N LYS A 39 3.35 -4.12 1.80
CA LYS A 39 3.32 -4.43 0.36
C LYS A 39 3.22 -5.93 0.10
N ARG A 40 4.00 -6.74 0.84
CA ARG A 40 3.96 -8.20 0.70
C ARG A 40 2.60 -8.77 1.09
N LYS A 41 2.00 -8.30 2.19
CA LYS A 41 0.65 -8.72 2.61
C LYS A 41 -0.39 -8.40 1.55
N LEU A 42 -0.36 -7.18 0.99
CA LEU A 42 -1.28 -6.76 -0.06
C LEU A 42 -1.18 -7.67 -1.31
N ILE A 43 0.04 -7.98 -1.74
CA ILE A 43 0.26 -8.88 -2.89
C ILE A 43 -0.30 -10.27 -2.63
N LEU A 44 -0.08 -10.82 -1.42
CA LEU A 44 -0.59 -12.13 -1.05
C LEU A 44 -2.12 -12.16 -1.02
N SER A 45 -2.77 -11.15 -0.42
CA SER A 45 -4.23 -11.07 -0.39
C SER A 45 -4.83 -10.91 -1.79
N LEU A 46 -4.19 -10.16 -2.68
CA LEU A 46 -4.63 -10.04 -4.08
C LEU A 46 -4.47 -11.37 -4.83
N ALA A 47 -3.37 -12.08 -4.63
CA ALA A 47 -3.15 -13.39 -5.25
C ALA A 47 -4.16 -14.43 -4.75
N GLU A 48 -4.49 -14.41 -3.45
CA GLU A 48 -5.51 -15.27 -2.85
C GLU A 48 -6.89 -15.00 -3.44
N CYS A 49 -7.30 -13.73 -3.57
CA CYS A 49 -8.54 -13.36 -4.24
C CYS A 49 -8.58 -13.84 -5.70
N CYS A 50 -7.50 -13.65 -6.46
CA CYS A 50 -7.43 -14.16 -7.83
C CYS A 50 -7.59 -15.70 -7.90
N ALA A 51 -7.00 -16.42 -6.95
CA ALA A 51 -7.06 -17.87 -6.92
C ALA A 51 -8.45 -18.39 -6.52
N LEU A 52 -9.08 -17.79 -5.50
CA LEU A 52 -10.39 -18.20 -5.00
C LEU A 52 -11.51 -17.92 -6.01
N ASP A 53 -11.50 -16.73 -6.60
CA ASP A 53 -12.57 -16.28 -7.50
C ASP A 53 -12.26 -16.56 -8.98
N SER A 54 -11.19 -17.32 -9.27
CA SER A 54 -10.72 -17.63 -10.63
C SER A 54 -10.53 -16.37 -11.50
N LEU A 55 -10.14 -15.25 -10.88
CA LEU A 55 -9.95 -13.97 -11.57
C LEU A 55 -8.59 -13.96 -12.27
N LEU A 56 -8.56 -13.38 -13.48
CA LEU A 56 -7.31 -13.11 -14.17
C LEU A 56 -6.52 -12.02 -13.44
N PHE A 57 -5.20 -12.19 -13.31
CA PHE A 57 -4.31 -11.15 -12.78
C PHE A 57 -4.38 -9.83 -13.56
N THR A 58 -4.84 -9.86 -14.82
CA THR A 58 -5.10 -8.67 -15.63
C THR A 58 -6.20 -7.79 -15.07
N LEU A 59 -7.21 -8.37 -14.40
CA LEU A 59 -8.29 -7.61 -13.75
C LEU A 59 -7.76 -6.73 -12.63
N VAL A 60 -6.75 -7.19 -11.88
CA VAL A 60 -6.12 -6.40 -10.80
C VAL A 60 -5.42 -5.15 -11.34
N ARG A 61 -4.94 -5.18 -12.60
CA ARG A 61 -4.23 -4.06 -13.24
C ARG A 61 -5.14 -3.10 -14.00
N GLY A 62 -6.45 -3.34 -14.06
CA GLY A 62 -7.39 -2.46 -14.75
C GLY A 62 -7.52 -1.11 -14.07
N ASP A 63 -7.78 -0.04 -14.83
CA ASP A 63 -8.00 1.29 -14.25
C ASP A 63 -9.22 1.29 -13.32
N GLY A 64 -10.28 0.56 -13.68
CA GLY A 64 -11.47 0.42 -12.84
C GLY A 64 -11.22 -0.30 -11.51
N SER A 65 -10.35 -1.32 -11.47
CA SER A 65 -10.01 -2.00 -10.21
C SER A 65 -9.17 -1.10 -9.30
N LYS A 66 -8.25 -0.32 -9.88
CA LYS A 66 -7.45 0.66 -9.16
C LYS A 66 -8.32 1.75 -8.54
N GLU A 67 -9.21 2.33 -9.33
CA GLU A 67 -10.15 3.35 -8.84
C GLU A 67 -11.05 2.82 -7.73
N LEU A 68 -11.57 1.59 -7.88
CA LEU A 68 -12.39 0.94 -6.85
C LEU A 68 -11.62 0.77 -5.53
N VAL A 69 -10.38 0.31 -5.59
CA VAL A 69 -9.52 0.15 -4.41
C VAL A 69 -9.26 1.51 -3.74
N ASP A 70 -8.97 2.55 -4.52
CA ASP A 70 -8.76 3.91 -4.00
C ASP A 70 -10.01 4.47 -3.30
N VAL A 71 -11.20 4.23 -3.85
CA VAL A 71 -12.47 4.61 -3.22
C VAL A 71 -12.66 3.85 -1.92
N LEU A 72 -12.46 2.53 -1.90
CA LEU A 72 -12.61 1.72 -0.69
C LEU A 72 -11.65 2.16 0.43
N PHE A 73 -10.39 2.46 0.11
CA PHE A 73 -9.44 3.00 1.10
C PHE A 73 -9.88 4.35 1.66
N LYS A 74 -10.42 5.24 0.83
CA LYS A 74 -10.95 6.54 1.28
C LYS A 74 -12.17 6.35 2.17
N THR A 75 -13.12 5.54 1.74
CA THR A 75 -14.37 5.27 2.46
C THR A 75 -14.07 4.63 3.82
N ILE A 76 -13.27 3.56 3.86
CA ILE A 76 -12.88 2.92 5.13
C ILE A 76 -12.06 3.87 6.01
N GLY A 77 -11.15 4.66 5.43
CA GLY A 77 -10.32 5.61 6.18
C GLY A 77 -11.11 6.78 6.79
N GLN A 78 -12.27 7.12 6.22
CA GLN A 78 -13.15 8.18 6.74
C GLN A 78 -14.11 7.67 7.83
N LEU A 79 -14.33 6.36 7.90
CA LEU A 79 -15.26 5.76 8.85
C LEU A 79 -14.51 5.43 10.15
N SER A 80 -14.85 6.13 11.24
CA SER A 80 -14.12 6.07 12.52
C SER A 80 -14.46 4.84 13.39
N ALA A 81 -15.36 3.97 12.95
CA ALA A 81 -15.79 2.79 13.67
C ALA A 81 -15.71 1.55 12.79
N ALA A 82 -15.61 0.36 13.41
CA ALA A 82 -15.56 -0.94 12.77
C ALA A 82 -16.82 -1.17 11.93
N ILE A 83 -16.81 -0.70 10.67
CA ILE A 83 -17.86 -0.93 9.70
C ILE A 83 -17.57 -2.24 9.00
N SER A 84 -18.61 -3.07 8.89
CA SER A 84 -18.55 -4.29 8.10
C SER A 84 -18.36 -3.92 6.65
N ILE A 85 -17.40 -4.56 5.98
CA ILE A 85 -17.17 -4.34 4.55
C ILE A 85 -18.40 -4.70 3.70
N TYR A 86 -19.25 -5.59 4.21
CA TYR A 86 -20.51 -5.99 3.58
C TYR A 86 -21.58 -4.90 3.60
N ASP A 87 -21.47 -3.92 4.50
CA ASP A 87 -22.39 -2.77 4.53
C ASP A 87 -22.00 -1.71 3.48
N VAL A 88 -20.75 -1.77 2.97
CA VAL A 88 -20.20 -0.82 2.00
C VAL A 88 -20.27 -1.37 0.58
N ILE A 89 -20.07 -2.68 0.41
CA ILE A 89 -20.07 -3.32 -0.91
C ILE A 89 -21.51 -3.73 -1.27
N PRO A 90 -22.11 -3.14 -2.32
CA PRO A 90 -23.44 -3.53 -2.77
C PRO A 90 -23.45 -4.96 -3.30
N ASP A 91 -24.59 -5.65 -3.15
CA ASP A 91 -24.78 -6.97 -3.74
C ASP A 91 -24.82 -6.94 -5.28
N SER A 92 -24.65 -8.09 -5.91
CA SER A 92 -24.61 -8.22 -7.37
C SER A 92 -25.89 -7.73 -8.03
N THR A 93 -27.05 -7.93 -7.38
CA THR A 93 -28.35 -7.50 -7.92
C THR A 93 -28.45 -5.99 -7.97
N THR A 94 -27.97 -5.31 -6.94
CA THR A 94 -27.93 -3.85 -6.84
C THR A 94 -26.97 -3.29 -7.88
N VAL A 95 -25.77 -3.87 -8.00
CA VAL A 95 -24.79 -3.47 -9.03
C VAL A 95 -25.39 -3.61 -10.43
N SER A 96 -26.03 -4.74 -10.76
CA SER A 96 -26.67 -4.94 -12.07
C SER A 96 -27.75 -3.89 -12.36
N ARG A 97 -28.62 -3.60 -11.39
CA ARG A 97 -29.67 -2.57 -11.55
C ARG A 97 -29.08 -1.18 -11.79
N GLU A 98 -28.01 -0.81 -11.08
CA GLU A 98 -27.35 0.47 -11.27
C GLU A 98 -26.67 0.57 -12.65
N ILE A 99 -26.06 -0.52 -13.12
CA ILE A 99 -25.49 -0.58 -14.48
C ILE A 99 -26.58 -0.37 -15.54
N ASP A 100 -27.74 -1.02 -15.40
CA ASP A 100 -28.86 -0.87 -16.34
C ASP A 100 -29.40 0.57 -16.38
N LYS A 101 -29.50 1.22 -15.21
CA LYS A 101 -29.88 2.64 -15.12
C LYS A 101 -28.88 3.54 -15.83
N ILE A 102 -27.59 3.34 -15.58
CA ILE A 102 -26.52 4.12 -16.23
C ILE A 102 -26.56 3.93 -17.74
N TYR A 103 -26.77 2.71 -18.22
CA TYR A 103 -26.89 2.42 -19.65
C TYR A 103 -28.08 3.13 -20.28
N THR A 104 -29.24 3.09 -19.62
CA THR A 104 -30.46 3.77 -20.07
C THR A 104 -30.26 5.29 -20.15
N LEU A 105 -29.71 5.91 -19.09
CA LEU A 105 -29.42 7.34 -19.06
C LEU A 105 -28.44 7.76 -20.16
N ARG A 106 -27.36 6.98 -20.37
CA ARG A 106 -26.39 7.27 -21.44
C ARG A 106 -27.01 7.13 -22.83
N LYS A 107 -27.88 6.15 -23.03
CA LYS A 107 -28.62 5.96 -24.29
C LYS A 107 -29.54 7.14 -24.57
N GLU A 108 -30.25 7.64 -23.56
CA GLU A 108 -31.12 8.82 -23.69
C GLU A 108 -30.32 10.10 -24.01
N GLN A 109 -29.16 10.30 -23.36
CA GLN A 109 -28.27 11.42 -23.65
C GLN A 109 -27.70 11.39 -25.07
N LEU A 110 -27.40 10.20 -25.61
CA LEU A 110 -26.94 10.04 -26.99
C LEU A 110 -28.01 10.35 -28.04
N ILE A 111 -29.31 10.20 -27.70
CA ILE A 111 -30.41 10.54 -28.62
C ILE A 111 -30.60 12.06 -28.74
N ILE A 112 -30.05 12.85 -27.80
CA ILE A 112 -30.17 14.32 -27.76
C ILE A 112 -29.06 15.02 -28.58
N LEU A 113 -27.92 14.36 -28.84
CA LEU A 113 -26.80 14.89 -29.63
C LEU A 113 -26.97 14.62 -31.13
#